data_AF-A0A818RZF4-F1
#
_entry.id   AF-A0A818RZF4-F1
#
_cell.length_a   1.000
_cell.length_b   1.000
_cell.length_c   1.000
_cell.angle_alpha   90.00
_cell.angle_beta   90.00
_cell.angle_gamma   90.00
#
_symmetry.space_group_name_H-M   'P 1'
#
loop_
_entity.id
_entity.type
_entity.pdbx_description
1 polymer ?
#
loop_
_entity_poly.entity_id
_entity_poly.type
_entity_poly.pdbx_seq_one_letter_code
_entity_poly.pdbx_strand_id
1 'polypeptide(L)'
;MKGCHLSGGEKQRIAIARVLFRQPKILLIDEATTAMDSFNEGIVQEALEKAQTDDPSQTSLIIAHRLSTIRSCDLICILDKGHLTEEATIDQDITKEYARQRDHLERTVRSLKSKVDKDSDRHKMENIRIMQENVTLIKEINDLRRELKSARVKLQDLQTAMGISRKTAARTTEEIVQALNTHQNNHLVKEKQSELENLIQRQRTEIQRLNEQIANIESGTGRTGTAGGGGGGGGRSRPSSGQLPPITSALTAH
;
A
#
# COMPACT_ATOMS: atom_id res chain seq x y z
N MET A 1 24.66 -51.09 21.46
CA MET A 1 25.56 -50.06 20.90
C MET A 1 24.82 -48.74 20.85
N LYS A 2 25.46 -47.66 21.34
CA LYS A 2 24.93 -46.29 21.40
C LYS A 2 24.69 -45.77 19.97
N GLY A 3 23.45 -45.46 19.61
CA GLY A 3 23.09 -44.82 18.35
C GLY A 3 23.03 -43.31 18.53
N CYS A 4 23.76 -42.58 17.69
CA CYS A 4 23.76 -41.12 17.57
C CYS A 4 22.35 -40.50 17.70
N HIS A 5 22.23 -39.47 18.55
CA HIS A 5 20.96 -38.80 18.86
C HIS A 5 20.53 -37.90 17.69
N LEU A 6 19.95 -38.48 16.65
CA LEU A 6 19.25 -37.71 15.62
C LEU A 6 17.97 -37.11 16.22
N SER A 7 17.76 -35.82 15.98
CA SER A 7 16.54 -35.09 16.29
C SER A 7 15.33 -35.69 15.57
N GLY A 8 14.12 -35.37 16.06
CA GLY A 8 12.87 -35.83 15.43
C GLY A 8 12.80 -35.49 13.93
N GLY A 9 13.14 -34.24 13.58
CA GLY A 9 13.18 -33.79 12.19
C GLY A 9 14.25 -34.47 11.33
N GLU A 10 15.42 -34.80 11.89
CA GLU A 10 16.45 -35.57 11.17
C GLU A 10 16.00 -37.00 10.84
N LYS A 11 15.34 -37.67 11.78
CA LYS A 11 14.77 -39.00 11.56
C LYS A 11 13.66 -38.96 10.50
N GLN A 12 12.81 -37.94 10.53
CA GLN A 12 11.79 -37.72 9.50
C GLN A 12 12.40 -37.52 8.12
N ARG A 13 13.43 -36.66 7.97
CA ARG A 13 14.12 -36.45 6.69
C ARG A 13 14.69 -37.74 6.11
N ILE A 14 15.32 -38.58 6.93
CA ILE A 14 15.86 -39.87 6.48
C ILE A 14 14.73 -40.82 6.06
N ALA A 15 13.62 -40.84 6.78
CA ALA A 15 12.45 -41.65 6.42
C ALA A 15 11.86 -41.21 5.07
N ILE A 16 11.69 -39.91 4.87
CA ILE A 16 11.17 -39.33 3.62
C ILE A 16 12.13 -39.62 2.46
N ALA A 17 13.44 -39.41 2.64
CA ALA A 17 14.44 -39.74 1.63
C ALA A 17 14.42 -41.23 1.23
N ARG A 18 14.23 -42.13 2.21
CA ARG A 18 14.09 -43.57 1.93
C ARG A 18 12.84 -43.90 1.12
N VAL A 19 11.74 -43.22 1.39
CA VAL A 19 10.47 -43.39 0.66
C VAL A 19 10.60 -42.89 -0.78
N LEU A 20 11.15 -41.69 -0.95
CA LEU A 20 11.42 -41.10 -2.27
C LEU A 20 12.35 -42.00 -3.10
N PHE A 21 13.36 -42.61 -2.48
CA PHE A 21 14.25 -43.56 -3.15
C PHE A 21 13.57 -44.88 -3.53
N ARG A 22 12.64 -45.36 -2.70
CA ARG A 22 11.97 -46.66 -2.90
C ARG A 22 10.84 -46.60 -3.93
N GLN A 23 10.29 -45.41 -4.19
CA GLN A 23 9.15 -45.18 -5.09
C GLN A 23 8.00 -46.18 -4.86
N PRO A 24 7.38 -46.19 -3.65
CA PRO A 24 6.28 -47.10 -3.38
C PRO A 24 5.04 -46.73 -4.22
N LYS A 25 4.25 -47.74 -4.62
CA LYS A 25 2.97 -47.51 -5.32
C LYS A 25 1.92 -46.84 -4.44
N ILE A 26 1.99 -47.04 -3.12
CA ILE A 26 1.10 -46.42 -2.14
C ILE A 26 1.96 -45.70 -1.11
N LEU A 27 1.74 -44.40 -0.97
CA LEU A 27 2.44 -43.52 -0.06
C LEU A 27 1.48 -43.03 1.02
N LEU A 28 1.76 -43.35 2.28
CA LEU A 28 1.02 -42.83 3.44
C LEU A 28 1.88 -41.79 4.15
N ILE A 29 1.37 -40.58 4.31
CA ILE A 29 2.05 -39.49 5.01
C ILE A 29 1.16 -39.03 6.15
N ASP A 30 1.54 -39.41 7.37
CA ASP A 30 0.87 -38.96 8.59
C ASP A 30 1.66 -37.81 9.21
N GLU A 31 1.21 -36.58 8.96
CA GLU A 31 1.72 -35.37 9.61
C GLU A 31 3.28 -35.26 9.62
N ALA A 32 3.93 -35.74 8.54
CA ALA A 32 5.35 -36.07 8.53
C ALA A 32 6.31 -34.86 8.54
N THR A 33 5.80 -33.63 8.46
CA THR A 33 6.60 -32.39 8.43
C THR A 33 6.54 -31.59 9.73
N THR A 34 5.77 -32.00 10.74
CA THR A 34 5.55 -31.20 11.96
C THR A 34 6.76 -31.02 12.86
N ALA A 35 7.73 -31.94 12.82
CA ALA A 35 8.97 -31.82 13.59
C ALA A 35 10.12 -31.18 12.79
N MET A 36 9.82 -30.51 11.67
CA MET A 36 10.79 -29.89 10.78
C MET A 36 10.70 -28.36 10.78
N ASP A 37 11.85 -27.68 10.60
CA ASP A 37 11.90 -26.23 10.44
C ASP A 37 11.29 -25.79 9.10
N SER A 38 10.70 -24.58 9.03
CA SER A 38 9.97 -24.07 7.86
C SER A 38 10.77 -24.07 6.55
N PHE A 39 12.08 -23.86 6.60
CA PHE A 39 12.94 -23.93 5.41
C PHE A 39 13.07 -25.36 4.87
N ASN A 40 13.25 -26.33 5.78
CA ASN A 40 13.41 -27.74 5.42
C ASN A 40 12.09 -28.36 4.95
N GLU A 41 10.97 -27.90 5.51
CA GLU A 41 9.64 -28.32 5.10
C GLU A 41 9.33 -27.98 3.63
N GLY A 42 9.65 -26.77 3.18
CA GLY A 42 9.44 -26.37 1.78
C GLY A 42 10.20 -27.26 0.79
N ILE A 43 11.46 -27.60 1.11
CA ILE A 43 12.28 -28.48 0.26
C ILE A 43 11.69 -29.89 0.17
N VAL A 44 11.23 -30.42 1.31
CA VAL A 44 10.62 -31.75 1.37
C VAL A 44 9.29 -31.79 0.61
N GLN A 45 8.48 -30.74 0.74
CA GLN A 45 7.21 -30.62 0.05
C GLN A 45 7.42 -30.60 -1.47
N GLU A 46 8.38 -29.82 -1.97
CA GLU A 46 8.72 -29.77 -3.39
C GLU A 46 9.22 -31.14 -3.90
N ALA A 47 9.98 -31.88 -3.09
CA ALA A 47 10.47 -33.20 -3.46
C ALA A 47 9.34 -34.25 -3.53
N LEU A 48 8.36 -34.17 -2.63
CA LEU A 48 7.18 -35.05 -2.64
C LEU A 48 6.26 -34.76 -3.83
N GLU A 49 6.02 -33.48 -4.13
CA GLU A 49 5.22 -33.06 -5.30
C GLU A 49 5.86 -33.52 -6.61
N LYS A 50 7.19 -33.40 -6.73
CA LYS A 50 7.94 -33.93 -7.89
C LYS A 50 7.80 -35.45 -8.00
N ALA A 51 7.98 -36.18 -6.90
CA ALA A 51 7.85 -37.64 -6.92
C ALA A 51 6.44 -38.12 -7.33
N GLN A 52 5.39 -37.40 -6.91
CA GLN A 52 4.01 -37.67 -7.31
C GLN A 52 3.76 -37.32 -8.79
N THR A 53 4.38 -36.25 -9.29
CA THR A 53 4.25 -35.84 -10.70
C THR A 53 5.01 -36.77 -11.65
N ASP A 54 6.18 -37.27 -11.22
CA ASP A 54 7.07 -38.11 -12.03
C ASP A 54 6.51 -39.55 -12.21
N ASP A 55 5.72 -40.06 -11.26
CA ASP A 55 5.08 -41.38 -11.34
C ASP A 55 3.55 -41.30 -11.16
N PRO A 56 2.78 -41.31 -12.27
CA PRO A 56 1.31 -41.26 -12.23
C PRO A 56 0.66 -42.47 -11.55
N SER A 57 1.40 -43.57 -11.34
CA SER A 57 0.88 -44.79 -10.73
C SER A 57 0.96 -44.79 -9.20
N GLN A 58 1.62 -43.78 -8.61
CA GLN A 58 1.73 -43.62 -7.17
C GLN A 58 0.48 -42.97 -6.58
N THR A 59 -0.21 -43.69 -5.69
CA THR A 59 -1.33 -43.13 -4.91
C THR A 59 -0.84 -42.65 -3.56
N SER A 60 -1.10 -41.39 -3.22
CA SER A 60 -0.70 -40.80 -1.93
C SER A 60 -1.91 -40.52 -1.05
N LEU A 61 -1.89 -41.01 0.19
CA LEU A 61 -2.85 -40.69 1.23
C LEU A 61 -2.15 -39.84 2.30
N ILE A 62 -2.61 -38.61 2.47
CA ILE A 62 -1.97 -37.63 3.34
C ILE A 62 -2.94 -37.22 4.45
N ILE A 63 -2.51 -37.36 5.70
CA ILE A 63 -3.20 -36.80 6.85
C ILE A 63 -2.58 -35.43 7.11
N ALA A 64 -3.35 -34.38 6.82
CA ALA A 64 -2.88 -33.00 6.89
C ALA A 64 -3.61 -32.21 7.97
N HIS A 65 -2.84 -31.58 8.86
CA HIS A 65 -3.32 -30.51 9.74
C HIS A 65 -3.02 -29.11 9.17
N ARG A 66 -2.32 -29.03 8.04
CA ARG A 66 -1.88 -27.79 7.40
C ARG A 66 -2.63 -27.54 6.09
N LEU A 67 -3.18 -26.34 5.95
CA LEU A 67 -3.94 -25.92 4.77
C LEU A 67 -3.10 -25.94 3.48
N SER A 68 -1.79 -25.69 3.58
CA SER A 68 -0.87 -25.75 2.43
C SER A 68 -0.84 -27.14 1.79
N THR A 69 -0.83 -28.19 2.62
CA THR A 69 -0.80 -29.60 2.18
C THR A 69 -2.16 -30.05 1.65
N ILE A 70 -3.26 -29.52 2.21
CA ILE A 70 -4.63 -29.81 1.75
C ILE A 70 -4.85 -29.26 0.34
N ARG A 71 -4.30 -28.07 0.02
CA ARG A 71 -4.49 -27.39 -1.28
C ARG A 71 -3.85 -28.11 -2.47
N SER A 72 -2.87 -28.97 -2.23
CA SER A 72 -2.18 -29.74 -3.29
C SER A 72 -2.81 -31.11 -3.54
N CYS A 73 -3.88 -31.48 -2.83
CA CYS A 73 -4.53 -32.79 -2.96
C CYS A 73 -5.62 -32.78 -4.04
N ASP A 74 -5.71 -33.84 -4.83
CA ASP A 74 -6.78 -33.99 -5.81
C ASP A 74 -8.15 -34.20 -5.15
N LEU A 75 -8.15 -34.94 -4.04
CA LEU A 75 -9.33 -35.29 -3.26
C LEU A 75 -9.10 -35.02 -1.78
N ILE A 76 -10.07 -34.38 -1.14
CA ILE A 76 -10.07 -34.08 0.29
C ILE A 76 -11.24 -34.82 0.92
N CYS A 77 -10.95 -35.64 1.93
CA CYS A 77 -11.95 -36.38 2.69
C CYS A 77 -11.93 -35.91 4.15
N ILE A 78 -13.08 -35.49 4.67
CA ILE A 78 -13.25 -35.06 6.07
C ILE A 78 -13.91 -36.19 6.85
N LEU A 79 -13.21 -36.66 7.89
CA LEU A 79 -13.69 -37.71 8.79
C LEU A 79 -14.16 -37.08 10.11
N ASP A 80 -15.39 -37.38 10.54
CA ASP A 80 -15.88 -37.10 11.90
C ASP A 80 -16.26 -38.39 12.62
N LYS A 81 -15.73 -38.59 13.84
CA LYS A 81 -15.95 -39.80 14.68
C LYS A 81 -15.76 -41.14 13.94
N GLY A 82 -14.83 -41.19 12.97
CA GLY A 82 -14.57 -42.40 12.19
C GLY A 82 -15.52 -42.64 11.01
N HIS A 83 -16.40 -41.68 10.70
CA HIS A 83 -17.28 -41.69 9.54
C HIS A 83 -16.87 -40.59 8.55
N LEU A 84 -16.99 -40.87 7.25
CA LEU A 84 -16.80 -39.88 6.20
C LEU A 84 -17.99 -38.92 6.19
N THR A 85 -17.73 -37.65 6.46
CA THR A 85 -18.77 -36.61 6.54
C THR A 85 -18.84 -35.82 5.24
N GLU A 86 -17.68 -35.47 4.67
CA GLU A 86 -17.59 -34.66 3.45
C GLU A 86 -16.45 -35.16 2.56
N GLU A 87 -16.67 -35.06 1.25
CA GLU A 87 -15.70 -35.33 0.21
C GLU A 87 -15.71 -34.14 -0.74
N ALA A 88 -14.54 -33.56 -1.00
CA ALA A 88 -14.37 -32.40 -1.86
C ALA A 88 -13.25 -32.66 -2.86
N THR A 89 -13.54 -32.48 -4.14
CA THR A 89 -12.52 -32.42 -5.20
C THR A 89 -12.11 -30.96 -5.37
N ILE A 90 -10.81 -30.68 -5.45
CA ILE A 90 -10.35 -29.32 -5.77
C ILE A 90 -10.68 -29.06 -7.24
N ASP A 91 -11.75 -28.30 -7.47
CA ASP A 91 -12.16 -27.93 -8.83
C ASP A 91 -11.07 -27.09 -9.49
N GLN A 92 -10.60 -27.56 -10.66
CA GLN A 92 -9.59 -26.88 -11.46
C GLN A 92 -10.04 -25.46 -11.84
N ASP A 93 -11.34 -25.21 -11.93
CA ASP A 93 -11.87 -23.90 -12.27
C ASP A 93 -11.77 -22.92 -11.09
N ILE A 94 -11.90 -23.40 -9.85
CA ILE A 94 -11.65 -22.59 -8.64
C ILE A 94 -10.16 -22.20 -8.59
N THR A 95 -9.25 -23.14 -8.88
CA THR A 95 -7.81 -22.87 -8.91
C THR A 95 -7.42 -21.86 -10.01
N LYS A 96 -8.00 -21.97 -11.21
CA LYS A 96 -7.80 -21.00 -12.29
C LYS A 96 -8.34 -19.62 -11.94
N GLU A 97 -9.49 -19.56 -11.27
CA GLU A 97 -10.09 -18.29 -10.84
C GLU A 97 -9.23 -17.62 -9.76
N TYR A 98 -8.75 -18.37 -8.77
CA TYR A 98 -7.79 -17.86 -7.79
C TYR A 98 -6.48 -17.38 -8.44
N ALA A 99 -5.95 -18.10 -9.44
CA ALA A 99 -4.77 -17.67 -10.17
C ALA A 99 -5.00 -16.35 -10.92
N ARG A 100 -6.15 -16.20 -11.59
CA ARG A 100 -6.54 -14.95 -12.27
C ARG A 100 -6.69 -13.78 -11.31
N GLN A 101 -7.34 -14.02 -10.16
CA GLN A 101 -7.51 -13.01 -9.12
C GLN A 101 -6.16 -12.60 -8.54
N ARG A 102 -5.27 -13.55 -8.29
CA ARG A 102 -3.90 -13.29 -7.82
C ARG A 102 -3.11 -12.45 -8.82
N ASP A 103 -3.17 -12.79 -10.10
CA ASP A 103 -2.52 -12.04 -11.18
C ASP A 103 -3.07 -10.61 -11.34
N HIS A 104 -4.38 -10.44 -11.13
CA HIS A 104 -5.00 -9.11 -11.14
C HIS A 104 -4.55 -8.28 -9.92
N LEU A 105 -4.49 -8.90 -8.75
CA LEU A 105 -4.00 -8.25 -7.52
C LEU A 105 -2.54 -7.83 -7.66
N GLU A 106 -1.67 -8.73 -8.14
CA GLU A 106 -0.24 -8.46 -8.33
C GLU A 106 0.00 -7.32 -9.33
N ARG A 107 -0.78 -7.27 -10.42
CA ARG A 107 -0.73 -6.15 -11.38
C ARG A 107 -1.13 -4.83 -10.74
N THR A 108 -2.18 -4.84 -9.92
CA THR A 108 -2.65 -3.64 -9.21
C THR A 108 -1.61 -3.15 -8.20
N VAL A 109 -1.05 -4.06 -7.39
CA VAL A 109 0.02 -3.75 -6.43
C VAL A 109 1.25 -3.18 -7.14
N ARG A 110 1.66 -3.78 -8.27
CA ARG A 110 2.79 -3.27 -9.08
C ARG A 110 2.51 -1.87 -9.63
N SER A 111 1.29 -1.62 -10.11
CA SER A 111 0.90 -0.29 -10.57
C SER A 111 0.89 0.74 -9.44
N LEU A 112 0.40 0.40 -8.26
CA LEU A 112 0.38 1.29 -7.10
C LEU A 112 1.80 1.61 -6.63
N LYS A 113 2.67 0.59 -6.54
CA LYS A 113 4.08 0.76 -6.17
C LYS A 113 4.78 1.74 -7.12
N SER A 114 4.59 1.58 -8.44
CA SER A 114 5.16 2.51 -9.43
C SER A 114 4.63 3.94 -9.31
N LYS A 115 3.35 4.14 -8.94
CA LYS A 115 2.80 5.47 -8.70
C LYS A 115 3.42 6.14 -7.47
N VAL A 116 3.57 5.39 -6.38
CA VAL A 116 4.20 5.87 -5.14
C VAL A 116 5.67 6.26 -5.38
N ASP A 117 6.42 5.45 -6.13
CA ASP A 117 7.81 5.76 -6.45
C ASP A 117 7.92 7.07 -7.27
N LYS A 118 7.03 7.25 -8.27
CA LYS A 118 6.98 8.48 -9.08
C LYS A 118 6.63 9.72 -8.27
N ASP A 119 5.72 9.61 -7.31
CA ASP A 119 5.38 10.73 -6.42
C ASP A 119 6.53 11.06 -5.46
N SER A 120 7.25 10.04 -4.96
CA SER A 120 8.45 10.25 -4.15
C SER A 120 9.53 11.02 -4.92
N ASP A 121 9.77 10.65 -6.18
CA ASP A 121 10.78 11.33 -7.01
C ASP A 121 10.36 12.75 -7.40
N ARG A 122 9.06 13.00 -7.64
CA ARG A 122 8.53 14.37 -7.79
C ARG A 122 8.81 15.22 -6.56
N HIS A 123 8.53 14.71 -5.35
CA HIS A 123 8.78 15.46 -4.12
C HIS A 123 10.26 15.76 -3.90
N LYS A 124 11.16 14.82 -4.21
CA LYS A 124 12.61 15.08 -4.16
C LYS A 124 13.02 16.18 -5.13
N MET A 125 12.50 16.15 -6.36
CA MET A 125 12.85 17.11 -7.40
C MET A 125 12.33 18.51 -7.07
N GLU A 126 11.11 18.63 -6.54
CA GLU A 126 10.55 19.91 -6.09
C GLU A 126 11.34 20.47 -4.89
N ASN A 127 11.74 19.63 -3.94
CA ASN A 127 12.56 20.05 -2.81
C ASN A 127 13.94 20.58 -3.26
N ILE A 128 14.56 19.94 -4.25
CA ILE A 128 15.83 20.41 -4.84
C ILE A 128 15.63 21.77 -5.52
N ARG A 129 14.53 21.93 -6.27
CA ARG A 129 14.19 23.18 -6.94
C ARG A 129 14.00 24.33 -5.95
N ILE A 130 13.21 24.11 -4.89
CA ILE A 130 13.01 25.09 -3.81
C ILE A 130 14.34 25.44 -3.14
N MET A 131 15.21 24.45 -2.90
CA MET A 131 16.55 24.70 -2.34
C MET A 131 17.41 25.59 -3.26
N GLN A 132 17.41 25.36 -4.57
CA GLN A 132 18.15 26.18 -5.53
C GLN A 132 17.64 27.62 -5.58
N GLU A 133 16.32 27.80 -5.56
CA GLU A 133 15.69 29.12 -5.51
C GLU A 133 16.06 29.86 -4.22
N ASN A 134 15.99 29.19 -3.08
CA ASN A 134 16.40 29.75 -1.79
C ASN A 134 17.88 30.17 -1.77
N VAL A 135 18.78 29.38 -2.35
CA VAL A 135 20.21 29.75 -2.46
C VAL A 135 20.39 31.02 -3.29
N THR A 136 19.61 31.18 -4.35
CA THR A 136 19.67 32.35 -5.23
C THR A 136 19.15 33.59 -4.51
N LEU A 137 18.00 33.49 -3.84
CA LEU A 137 17.42 34.56 -3.02
C LEU A 137 18.36 34.97 -1.88
N ILE A 138 19.05 34.03 -1.24
CA ILE A 138 20.04 34.34 -0.19
C ILE A 138 21.19 35.17 -0.77
N LYS A 139 21.65 34.89 -2.00
CA LYS A 139 22.69 35.70 -2.66
C LYS A 139 22.19 37.12 -2.92
N GLU A 140 21.01 37.27 -3.52
CA GLU A 140 20.40 38.59 -3.76
C GLU A 140 20.23 39.40 -2.46
N ILE A 141 19.73 38.77 -1.39
CA ILE A 141 19.60 39.42 -0.08
C ILE A 141 20.97 39.90 0.44
N ASN A 142 22.02 39.09 0.27
CA ASN A 142 23.35 39.45 0.73
C ASN A 142 23.99 40.58 -0.10
N ASP A 143 23.75 40.60 -1.41
CA ASP A 143 24.23 41.67 -2.28
C ASP A 143 23.48 42.99 -2.00
N LEU A 144 22.16 42.95 -1.84
CA LEU A 144 21.36 44.10 -1.39
C LEU A 144 21.84 44.62 -0.02
N ARG A 145 22.18 43.74 0.91
CA ARG A 145 22.76 44.14 2.22
C ARG A 145 24.10 44.85 2.06
N ARG A 146 24.96 44.41 1.14
CA ARG A 146 26.24 45.07 0.84
C ARG A 146 26.04 46.44 0.22
N GLU A 147 25.14 46.54 -0.74
CA GLU A 147 24.77 47.82 -1.37
C GLU A 147 24.22 48.80 -0.33
N LEU A 148 23.28 48.36 0.50
CA LEU A 148 22.69 49.18 1.55
C LEU A 148 23.73 49.61 2.59
N LYS A 149 24.68 48.73 2.96
CA LYS A 149 25.81 49.09 3.82
C LYS A 149 26.69 50.17 3.18
N SER A 150 26.98 50.03 1.88
CA SER A 150 27.79 51.02 1.14
C SER A 150 27.09 52.38 1.02
N ALA A 151 25.77 52.38 0.78
CA ALA A 151 24.95 53.58 0.72
C ALA A 151 24.88 54.28 2.09
N ARG A 152 24.79 53.51 3.18
CA ARG A 152 24.80 54.04 4.55
C ARG A 152 26.12 54.74 4.89
N VAL A 153 27.26 54.17 4.48
CA VAL A 153 28.58 54.81 4.66
C VAL A 153 28.67 56.13 3.89
N LYS A 154 28.25 56.15 2.61
CA LYS A 154 28.23 57.38 1.80
C LYS A 154 27.35 58.48 2.41
N LEU A 155 26.17 58.10 2.93
CA LEU A 155 25.29 59.03 3.63
C LEU A 155 25.94 59.60 4.90
N GLN A 156 26.66 58.76 5.64
CA GLN A 156 27.39 59.19 6.84
C GLN A 156 28.52 60.17 6.51
N ASP A 157 29.26 59.94 5.43
CA ASP A 157 30.31 60.84 4.95
C ASP A 157 29.73 62.20 4.53
N LEU A 158 28.62 62.20 3.77
CA LEU A 158 27.91 63.42 3.37
C LEU A 158 27.33 64.19 4.55
N GLN A 159 26.74 63.50 5.53
CA GLN A 159 26.25 64.12 6.77
C GLN A 159 27.38 64.81 7.55
N THR A 160 28.57 64.19 7.56
CA THR A 160 29.76 64.74 8.20
C THR A 160 30.28 65.97 7.45
N ALA A 161 30.27 65.94 6.11
CA ALA A 161 30.67 67.06 5.26
C ALA A 161 29.71 68.27 5.34
N MET A 162 28.41 68.03 5.53
CA MET A 162 27.38 69.08 5.63
C MET A 162 27.24 69.69 7.05
N GLY A 163 28.05 69.27 8.03
CA GLY A 163 28.04 69.84 9.38
C GLY A 163 26.76 69.57 10.18
N ILE A 164 25.92 68.63 9.74
CA ILE A 164 24.68 68.26 10.44
C ILE A 164 25.07 67.47 11.68
N SER A 165 24.75 68.00 12.87
CA SER A 165 25.05 67.35 14.15
C SER A 165 24.52 65.91 14.18
N ARG A 166 25.40 64.94 14.50
CA ARG A 166 25.09 63.50 14.54
C ARG A 166 23.83 63.17 15.34
N LYS A 167 23.49 63.97 16.36
CA LYS A 167 22.34 63.73 17.25
C LYS A 167 20.99 63.98 16.60
N THR A 168 20.86 64.97 15.72
CA THR A 168 19.56 65.32 15.10
C THR A 168 19.27 64.44 13.89
N ALA A 169 20.27 64.21 13.04
CA ALA A 169 20.12 63.35 11.86
C ALA A 169 19.94 61.86 12.21
N ALA A 170 20.67 61.34 13.20
CA ALA A 170 20.55 59.94 13.62
C ALA A 170 19.18 59.65 14.26
N ARG A 171 18.62 60.57 15.05
CA ARG A 171 17.28 60.42 15.64
C ARG A 171 16.19 60.32 14.59
N THR A 172 16.16 61.26 13.64
CA THR A 172 15.15 61.25 12.57
C THR A 172 15.31 60.06 11.62
N THR A 173 16.54 59.64 11.31
CA THR A 173 16.76 58.48 10.42
C THR A 173 16.50 57.16 11.13
N GLU A 174 16.84 57.00 12.41
CA GLU A 174 16.48 55.81 13.19
C GLU A 174 14.97 55.70 13.41
N GLU A 175 14.28 56.81 13.68
CA GLU A 175 12.82 56.84 13.82
C GLU A 175 12.11 56.48 12.49
N ILE A 176 12.57 57.04 11.36
CA ILE A 176 12.01 56.72 10.03
C ILE A 176 12.32 55.28 9.63
N VAL A 177 13.54 54.78 9.88
CA VAL A 177 13.92 53.40 9.58
C VAL A 177 13.19 52.41 10.48
N GLN A 178 12.98 52.72 11.77
CA GLN A 178 12.13 51.91 12.65
C GLN A 178 10.68 51.91 12.18
N ALA A 179 10.11 53.06 11.82
CA ALA A 179 8.74 53.15 11.32
C ALA A 179 8.55 52.37 10.01
N LEU A 180 9.49 52.49 9.06
CA LEU A 180 9.45 51.75 7.79
C LEU A 180 9.67 50.25 7.97
N ASN A 181 10.68 49.84 8.75
CA ASN A 181 10.95 48.41 8.99
C ASN A 181 9.81 47.72 9.74
N THR A 182 9.17 48.39 10.71
CA THR A 182 8.03 47.83 11.43
C THR A 182 6.78 47.78 10.57
N HIS A 183 6.53 48.76 9.71
CA HIS A 183 5.32 48.77 8.88
C HIS A 183 5.42 47.82 7.68
N GLN A 184 6.56 47.79 6.98
CA GLN A 184 6.71 47.04 5.74
C GLN A 184 6.94 45.53 5.99
N ASN A 185 7.78 45.16 6.97
CA ASN A 185 7.96 43.74 7.31
C ASN A 185 6.71 43.15 7.94
N ASN A 186 6.00 43.87 8.83
CA ASN A 186 4.79 43.32 9.45
C ASN A 186 3.65 43.16 8.43
N HIS A 187 3.53 44.05 7.44
CA HIS A 187 2.54 43.89 6.37
C HIS A 187 2.86 42.69 5.49
N LEU A 188 4.10 42.56 5.01
CA LEU A 188 4.51 41.47 4.13
C LEU A 188 4.44 40.11 4.83
N VAL A 189 4.82 40.05 6.11
CA VAL A 189 4.73 38.83 6.94
C VAL A 189 3.27 38.43 7.15
N LYS A 190 2.37 39.38 7.47
CA LYS A 190 0.94 39.11 7.63
C LYS A 190 0.28 38.66 6.32
N GLU A 191 0.63 39.29 5.21
CA GLU A 191 0.12 38.94 3.87
C GLU A 191 0.54 37.52 3.48
N LYS A 192 1.83 37.20 3.61
CA LYS A 192 2.33 35.85 3.32
C LYS A 192 1.81 34.79 4.30
N GLN A 193 1.61 35.13 5.58
CA GLN A 193 0.95 34.25 6.53
C GLN A 193 -0.51 33.98 6.15
N SER A 194 -1.25 35.00 5.74
CA SER A 194 -2.64 34.83 5.27
C SER A 194 -2.73 33.98 4.01
N GLU A 195 -1.84 34.20 3.03
CA GLU A 195 -1.75 33.35 1.82
C GLU A 195 -1.45 31.89 2.17
N LEU A 196 -0.51 31.65 3.09
CA LEU A 196 -0.15 30.32 3.55
C LEU A 196 -1.30 29.63 4.29
N GLU A 197 -1.99 30.35 5.19
CA GLU A 197 -3.17 29.83 5.89
C GLU A 197 -4.30 29.46 4.93
N ASN A 198 -4.54 30.29 3.93
CA ASN A 198 -5.53 30.02 2.88
C ASN A 198 -5.17 28.77 2.05
N LEU A 199 -3.88 28.58 1.73
CA LEU A 199 -3.40 27.40 1.01
C LEU A 199 -3.56 26.13 1.86
N ILE A 200 -3.19 26.19 3.14
CA ILE A 200 -3.33 25.07 4.09
C ILE A 200 -4.80 24.69 4.23
N GLN A 201 -5.70 25.67 4.33
CA GLN A 201 -7.14 25.39 4.42
C GLN A 201 -7.66 24.69 3.16
N ARG A 202 -7.28 25.16 1.96
CA ARG A 202 -7.64 24.49 0.70
C ARG A 202 -7.13 23.05 0.64
N GLN A 203 -5.89 22.81 1.06
CA GLN A 203 -5.34 21.45 1.10
C GLN A 203 -6.09 20.56 2.11
N ARG A 204 -6.45 21.08 3.28
CA ARG A 204 -7.25 20.34 4.27
C ARG A 204 -8.63 19.98 3.74
N THR A 205 -9.32 20.91 3.08
CA THR A 205 -10.63 20.62 2.47
C THR A 205 -10.54 19.56 1.37
N GLU A 206 -9.46 19.57 0.58
CA GLU A 206 -9.25 18.57 -0.47
C GLU A 206 -8.95 17.19 0.13
N ILE A 207 -8.11 17.12 1.16
CA ILE A 207 -7.84 15.88 1.90
C ILE A 207 -9.14 15.32 2.51
N GLN A 208 -9.97 16.18 3.10
CA GLN A 208 -11.25 15.77 3.68
C GLN A 208 -12.19 15.19 2.62
N ARG A 209 -12.29 15.83 1.45
CA ARG A 209 -13.06 15.34 0.31
C ARG A 209 -12.55 13.98 -0.20
N LEU A 210 -11.24 13.81 -0.30
CA LEU A 210 -10.63 12.54 -0.70
C LEU A 210 -10.93 11.43 0.32
N ASN A 211 -10.86 11.73 1.62
CA ASN A 211 -11.22 10.77 2.67
C ASN A 211 -12.71 10.37 2.62
N GLU A 212 -13.61 11.30 2.33
CA GLU A 212 -15.03 10.99 2.11
C GLU A 212 -15.23 10.11 0.88
N GLN A 213 -14.48 10.34 -0.21
CA GLN A 213 -14.52 9.47 -1.39
C GLN A 213 -14.00 8.06 -1.08
N ILE A 214 -12.92 7.94 -0.32
CA ILE A 214 -12.38 6.65 0.12
C ILE A 214 -13.41 5.92 0.99
N ALA A 215 -14.01 6.60 1.97
CA ALA A 215 -15.04 6.01 2.83
C ALA A 215 -16.28 5.55 2.04
N ASN A 216 -16.67 6.28 1.00
CA ASN A 216 -17.76 5.89 0.10
C ASN A 216 -17.42 4.66 -0.75
N ILE A 217 -16.15 4.50 -1.14
CA ILE A 217 -15.66 3.30 -1.85
C ILE A 217 -15.62 2.10 -0.90
N GLU A 218 -15.14 2.30 0.33
CA GLU A 218 -15.08 1.26 1.38
C GLU A 218 -16.47 0.82 1.87
N SER A 219 -17.45 1.73 1.89
CA SER A 219 -18.84 1.40 2.23
C SER A 219 -19.64 0.84 1.04
N GLY A 220 -19.23 1.14 -0.19
CA GLY A 220 -19.82 0.61 -1.43
C GLY A 220 -19.48 -0.86 -1.72
N THR A 221 -18.40 -1.39 -1.13
CA THR A 221 -18.00 -2.80 -1.26
C THR A 221 -18.62 -3.71 -0.20
N GLY A 222 -19.47 -3.18 0.70
CA GLY A 222 -20.02 -3.90 1.85
C GLY A 222 -21.46 -4.40 1.76
N ARG A 223 -22.12 -4.41 0.58
CA ARG A 223 -23.53 -4.85 0.47
C ARG A 223 -23.80 -5.84 -0.66
N THR A 224 -23.47 -7.10 -0.41
CA THR A 224 -24.21 -8.25 -0.96
C THR A 224 -24.27 -9.40 0.07
N GLY A 225 -25.49 -9.68 0.58
CA GLY A 225 -25.88 -10.86 1.37
C GLY A 225 -25.58 -10.78 2.87
N THR A 226 -26.49 -10.97 3.83
CA THR A 226 -27.72 -11.78 3.84
C THR A 226 -28.69 -11.37 4.97
N ALA A 227 -29.99 -11.48 4.64
CA ALA A 227 -31.17 -11.88 5.44
C ALA A 227 -31.55 -11.21 6.78
N GLY A 228 -32.83 -10.78 6.88
CA GLY A 228 -33.55 -10.75 8.16
C GLY A 228 -34.79 -9.85 8.28
N GLY A 229 -35.92 -10.24 7.67
CA GLY A 229 -37.27 -10.17 8.28
C GLY A 229 -38.02 -8.83 8.48
N GLY A 230 -39.23 -8.75 7.89
CA GLY A 230 -40.40 -8.22 8.62
C GLY A 230 -41.20 -7.06 8.01
N GLY A 231 -42.30 -7.39 7.31
CA GLY A 231 -43.63 -6.86 7.64
C GLY A 231 -44.17 -5.56 7.02
N GLY A 232 -45.18 -5.71 6.14
CA GLY A 232 -46.29 -4.74 5.90
C GLY A 232 -45.99 -3.59 4.94
N GLY A 233 -46.80 -3.21 3.96
CA GLY A 233 -48.15 -3.58 3.55
C GLY A 233 -48.71 -2.44 2.67
N GLY A 234 -49.39 -2.79 1.58
CA GLY A 234 -50.41 -1.93 0.94
C GLY A 234 -50.03 -1.09 -0.29
N GLY A 235 -50.77 -1.29 -1.38
CA GLY A 235 -51.28 -0.16 -2.17
C GLY A 235 -50.80 0.04 -3.61
N ARG A 236 -51.32 -0.81 -4.52
CA ARG A 236 -51.76 -0.55 -5.91
C ARG A 236 -51.35 0.78 -6.61
N SER A 237 -50.73 0.65 -7.80
CA SER A 237 -51.28 1.04 -9.13
C SER A 237 -50.18 1.44 -10.13
N ARG A 238 -50.03 0.65 -11.18
CA ARG A 238 -49.43 0.99 -12.51
C ARG A 238 -50.52 1.70 -13.36
N PRO A 239 -50.26 2.37 -14.52
CA PRO A 239 -49.23 1.99 -15.52
C PRO A 239 -48.55 3.11 -16.36
N SER A 240 -47.54 2.67 -17.15
CA SER A 240 -47.15 3.08 -18.52
C SER A 240 -46.78 4.55 -18.80
N SER A 241 -45.74 4.91 -19.56
CA SER A 241 -45.03 4.24 -20.65
C SER A 241 -43.72 4.98 -20.97
N GLY A 242 -42.67 4.22 -21.26
CA GLY A 242 -41.38 4.69 -21.77
C GLY A 242 -40.48 3.48 -22.00
N GLN A 243 -40.88 2.66 -22.98
CA GLN A 243 -40.40 1.31 -23.24
C GLN A 243 -39.28 1.32 -24.28
N LEU A 244 -38.18 0.65 -23.95
CA LEU A 244 -37.47 -0.27 -24.85
C LEU A 244 -37.02 -1.48 -23.99
N PRO A 245 -37.24 -2.74 -24.44
CA PRO A 245 -37.03 -3.93 -23.63
C PRO A 245 -35.61 -4.52 -23.73
N PRO A 246 -35.23 -5.41 -22.78
CA PRO A 246 -33.99 -6.17 -22.81
C PRO A 246 -34.17 -7.50 -23.57
N ILE A 247 -33.09 -7.99 -24.18
CA ILE A 247 -33.03 -9.34 -24.74
C ILE A 247 -32.11 -10.17 -23.86
N THR A 248 -32.67 -11.16 -23.17
CA THR A 248 -31.94 -12.34 -22.70
C THR A 248 -32.33 -13.54 -23.54
N SER A 249 -31.27 -14.23 -23.99
CA SER A 249 -31.13 -15.69 -24.22
C SER A 249 -31.99 -16.40 -25.26
N ALA A 250 -31.31 -16.99 -26.26
CA ALA A 250 -31.42 -18.41 -26.64
C ALA A 250 -30.31 -18.77 -27.65
N LEU A 251 -29.44 -19.73 -27.30
CA LEU A 251 -29.27 -21.05 -27.92
C LEU A 251 -28.32 -21.16 -29.14
N THR A 252 -27.27 -21.97 -28.95
CA THR A 252 -26.90 -23.19 -29.70
C THR A 252 -26.56 -23.15 -31.21
N ALA A 253 -25.50 -23.93 -31.51
CA ALA A 253 -25.10 -24.60 -32.76
C ALA A 253 -24.38 -23.77 -33.84
N HIS A 254 -23.08 -24.04 -34.02
CA HIS A 254 -22.63 -25.12 -34.91
C HIS A 254 -21.28 -25.68 -34.46
#